data_AF-A0A7W9KLW0-F1
#
_entry.id   AF-A0A7W9KLW0-F1
#
_cell.length_a   1.000
_cell.length_b   1.000
_cell.length_c   1.000
_cell.angle_alpha   90.00
_cell.angle_beta   90.00
_cell.angle_gamma   90.00
#
_symmetry.space_group_name_H-M   'P 1'
#
loop_
_entity.id
_entity.type
_entity.pdbx_description
1 polymer ?
#
loop_
_entity_poly.entity_id
_entity_poly.type
_entity_poly.pdbx_seq_one_letter_code
_entity_poly.pdbx_strand_id
1 'polypeptide(L)'
;MTITTQWAATERIEGLVPAPGGLGFVQDFLNTCSDGIPAPRHRHDDLLADLASARKWLAGAVSSLAEHRGPLTAPRLTAEDLDPLVALRRQLRGLVVGETTVDGLAGAAVVEVAPGPSFALRPAGDGWRWIAAAALAECFLAQENGTWRRLKACRNPVCPATFYDHTRNNNGVWHSVRSCGNPANLRASRARKRAAEGIDS
;
A
#
# COMPACT_ATOMS: atom_id res chain seq x y z
N MET A 1 -13.88 7.15 23.07
CA MET A 1 -13.77 7.84 21.77
C MET A 1 -12.90 6.96 20.90
N THR A 2 -13.48 6.29 19.91
CA THR A 2 -12.73 5.49 18.96
C THR A 2 -11.93 6.47 18.11
N ILE A 3 -10.61 6.51 18.30
CA ILE A 3 -9.74 7.28 17.42
C ILE A 3 -9.81 6.55 16.07
N THR A 4 -10.34 7.23 15.06
CA THR A 4 -10.44 6.67 13.72
C THR A 4 -9.05 6.74 13.12
N THR A 5 -8.37 5.59 13.03
CA THR A 5 -7.14 5.44 12.26
C THR A 5 -7.39 5.96 10.84
N GLN A 6 -6.54 6.88 10.36
CA GLN A 6 -6.73 7.59 9.10
C GLN A 6 -5.56 7.33 8.15
N TRP A 7 -5.78 6.42 7.20
CA TRP A 7 -4.78 6.05 6.19
C TRP A 7 -4.95 6.91 4.94
N ALA A 8 -4.37 8.11 4.96
CA ALA A 8 -4.66 9.16 4.00
C ALA A 8 -4.38 8.78 2.52
N ALA A 9 -3.35 7.98 2.24
CA ALA A 9 -3.02 7.58 0.87
C ALA A 9 -3.97 6.50 0.34
N THR A 10 -4.51 5.65 1.21
CA THR A 10 -5.52 4.64 0.89
C THR A 10 -6.91 5.24 0.79
N GLU A 11 -7.32 6.00 1.79
CA GLU A 11 -8.68 6.53 1.94
C GLU A 11 -9.03 7.60 0.91
N ARG A 12 -8.04 8.28 0.33
CA ARG A 12 -8.27 9.20 -0.80
C ARG A 12 -8.79 8.48 -2.05
N ILE A 13 -8.53 7.18 -2.19
CA ILE A 13 -8.92 6.40 -3.36
C ILE A 13 -10.32 5.82 -3.13
N GLU A 14 -11.27 6.22 -3.97
CA GLU A 14 -12.68 5.83 -3.83
C GLU A 14 -12.89 4.31 -3.77
N GLY A 15 -13.62 3.87 -2.74
CA GLY A 15 -14.04 2.49 -2.54
C GLY A 15 -12.99 1.59 -1.88
N LEU A 16 -11.84 2.13 -1.48
CA LEU A 16 -10.89 1.39 -0.66
C LEU A 16 -11.26 1.45 0.83
N VAL A 17 -11.11 0.29 1.45
CA VAL A 17 -11.16 0.11 2.91
C VAL A 17 -9.74 -0.26 3.37
N PRO A 18 -9.23 0.37 4.43
CA PRO A 18 -7.91 0.02 4.95
C PRO A 18 -7.83 -1.39 5.54
N ALA A 19 -6.67 -2.00 5.39
CA ALA A 19 -6.30 -3.25 6.02
C ALA A 19 -6.34 -3.09 7.55
N PRO A 20 -6.68 -4.14 8.29
CA PRO A 20 -6.75 -4.07 9.74
C PRO A 20 -5.36 -3.93 10.36
N GLY A 21 -5.27 -3.17 11.45
CA GLY A 21 -4.06 -3.02 12.25
C GLY A 21 -2.89 -2.40 11.49
N GLY A 22 -1.66 -2.77 11.87
CA GLY A 22 -0.46 -2.20 11.26
C GLY A 22 -0.26 -2.54 9.78
N LEU A 23 -0.96 -3.55 9.22
CA LEU A 23 -0.96 -3.81 7.78
C LEU A 23 -1.56 -2.63 6.99
N GLY A 24 -2.40 -1.81 7.62
CA GLY A 24 -2.88 -0.55 7.08
C GLY A 24 -1.74 0.38 6.65
N PHE A 25 -0.62 0.42 7.40
CA PHE A 25 0.56 1.20 7.04
C PHE A 25 1.19 0.74 5.73
N VAL A 26 1.29 -0.57 5.49
CA VAL A 26 1.85 -1.12 4.26
C VAL A 26 0.94 -0.81 3.06
N GLN A 27 -0.37 -1.02 3.22
CA GLN A 27 -1.34 -0.66 2.17
C GLN A 27 -1.28 0.84 1.85
N ASP A 28 -1.22 1.69 2.88
CA ASP A 28 -1.15 3.13 2.74
C ASP A 28 0.13 3.57 2.03
N PHE A 29 1.28 3.04 2.44
CA PHE A 29 2.54 3.28 1.75
C PHE A 29 2.50 2.88 0.28
N LEU A 30 1.94 1.71 -0.04
CA LEU A 30 1.80 1.26 -1.42
C LEU A 30 0.87 2.16 -2.25
N ASN A 31 -0.12 2.79 -1.62
CA ASN A 31 -1.10 3.69 -2.25
C ASN A 31 -0.66 5.16 -2.31
N THR A 32 0.57 5.48 -1.88
CA THR A 32 1.17 6.81 -2.09
C THR A 32 1.34 7.14 -3.58
N CYS A 33 1.33 6.14 -4.48
CA CYS A 33 1.47 6.36 -5.92
C CYS A 33 0.34 7.23 -6.49
N SER A 34 0.59 7.87 -7.62
CA SER A 34 -0.49 8.51 -8.39
C SER A 34 -1.51 7.49 -8.89
N ASP A 35 -2.60 7.96 -9.47
CA ASP A 35 -3.62 7.10 -10.09
C ASP A 35 -3.23 6.54 -11.48
N GLY A 36 -2.01 6.82 -11.95
CA GLY A 36 -1.50 6.37 -13.25
C GLY A 36 -2.13 7.09 -14.44
N ILE A 37 -2.89 8.17 -14.22
CA ILE A 37 -3.56 8.95 -15.26
C ILE A 37 -2.77 10.25 -15.50
N PRO A 38 -2.47 10.63 -16.76
CA PRO A 38 -1.82 11.91 -17.05
C PRO A 38 -2.68 13.12 -16.68
N ALA A 39 -2.03 14.25 -16.37
CA ALA A 39 -2.69 15.54 -16.23
C ALA A 39 -3.46 15.94 -17.52
N PRO A 40 -4.60 16.66 -17.42
CA PRO A 40 -5.24 17.17 -16.20
C PRO A 40 -6.23 16.19 -15.56
N ARG A 41 -6.29 14.93 -16.03
CA ARG A 41 -7.31 13.95 -15.63
C ARG A 41 -6.94 13.14 -14.39
N HIS A 42 -5.70 13.27 -13.91
CA HIS A 42 -5.27 12.67 -12.66
C HIS A 42 -6.17 13.15 -11.50
N ARG A 43 -6.52 12.22 -10.61
CA ARG A 43 -7.32 12.48 -9.40
C ARG A 43 -6.46 12.55 -8.15
N HIS A 44 -5.30 11.89 -8.19
CA HIS A 44 -4.43 11.71 -7.04
C HIS A 44 -2.97 11.82 -7.47
N ASP A 45 -2.25 12.77 -6.88
CA ASP A 45 -0.81 12.93 -7.07
C ASP A 45 -0.01 11.80 -6.40
N ASP A 46 1.22 11.62 -6.85
CA ASP A 46 2.17 10.78 -6.13
C ASP A 46 2.67 11.51 -4.88
N LEU A 47 2.34 10.98 -3.70
CA LEU A 47 2.70 11.59 -2.42
C LEU A 47 4.20 11.52 -2.14
N LEU A 48 4.97 10.76 -2.91
CA LEU A 48 6.42 10.69 -2.85
C LEU A 48 7.10 11.53 -3.95
N ALA A 49 6.35 12.28 -4.76
CA ALA A 49 6.92 13.12 -5.82
C ALA A 49 7.71 14.33 -5.27
N ASP A 50 7.36 14.80 -4.07
CA ASP A 50 8.04 15.91 -3.42
C ASP A 50 8.11 15.72 -1.91
N LEU A 51 9.08 16.40 -1.29
CA LEU A 51 9.39 16.26 0.12
C LEU A 51 8.26 16.74 1.05
N ALA A 52 7.51 17.76 0.64
CA ALA A 52 6.44 18.31 1.48
C ALA A 52 5.27 17.33 1.56
N SER A 53 4.86 16.79 0.40
CA SER A 53 3.83 15.74 0.32
C SER A 53 4.26 14.48 1.08
N ALA A 54 5.50 14.04 0.92
CA ALA A 54 6.01 12.84 1.58
C ALA A 54 6.03 12.98 3.10
N ARG A 55 6.49 14.13 3.63
CA ARG A 55 6.47 14.42 5.06
C ARG A 55 5.06 14.52 5.63
N LYS A 56 4.14 15.14 4.88
CA LYS A 56 2.72 15.25 5.28
C LYS A 56 2.08 13.87 5.38
N TRP A 57 2.30 13.01 4.38
CA TRP A 57 1.83 11.63 4.40
C TRP A 57 2.41 10.85 5.59
N LEU A 58 3.74 10.89 5.76
CA LEU A 58 4.43 10.14 6.81
C LEU A 58 3.94 10.49 8.21
N ALA A 59 3.71 11.78 8.49
CA ALA A 59 3.22 12.21 9.80
C ALA A 59 1.87 11.55 10.16
N GLY A 60 0.94 11.50 9.21
CA GLY A 60 -0.35 10.82 9.41
C GLY A 60 -0.19 9.31 9.53
N ALA A 61 0.59 8.69 8.63
CA ALA A 61 0.81 7.25 8.61
C ALA A 61 1.47 6.74 9.90
N VAL A 62 2.45 7.46 10.46
CA VAL A 62 3.09 7.08 11.72
C VAL A 62 2.15 7.26 12.91
N SER A 63 1.34 8.32 12.93
CA SER A 63 0.31 8.51 13.97
C SER A 63 -0.67 7.34 13.99
N SER A 64 -1.17 6.94 12.82
CA SER A 64 -2.06 5.79 12.67
C SER A 64 -1.39 4.45 13.03
N LEU A 65 -0.11 4.26 12.67
CA LEU A 65 0.63 3.06 13.08
C LEU A 65 0.85 3.01 14.60
N ALA A 66 1.07 4.17 15.24
CA ALA A 66 1.27 4.25 16.68
C ALA A 66 0.03 3.83 17.48
N GLU A 67 -1.18 3.97 16.94
CA GLU A 67 -2.42 3.44 17.54
C GLU A 67 -2.41 1.92 17.64
N HIS A 68 -1.69 1.23 16.75
CA HIS A 68 -1.60 -0.23 16.70
C HIS A 68 -0.34 -0.81 17.36
N ARG A 69 0.74 -0.03 17.41
CA ARG A 69 2.06 -0.47 17.90
C ARG A 69 2.52 0.25 19.16
N GLY A 70 1.72 1.16 19.69
CA GLY A 70 2.11 2.08 20.75
C GLY A 70 3.03 3.19 20.24
N PRO A 71 3.59 4.03 21.12
CA PRO A 71 4.29 5.26 20.74
C PRO A 71 5.40 5.04 19.71
N LEU A 72 5.36 5.80 18.63
CA LEU A 72 6.38 5.82 17.58
C LEU A 72 6.73 7.27 17.26
N THR A 73 7.98 7.52 16.87
CA THR A 73 8.45 8.82 16.40
C THR A 73 8.71 8.74 14.90
N ALA A 74 8.05 9.60 14.13
CA ALA A 74 8.28 9.65 12.69
C ALA A 74 9.72 10.11 12.39
N PRO A 75 10.44 9.44 11.48
CA PRO A 75 11.77 9.88 11.07
C PRO A 75 11.66 11.20 10.30
N ARG A 76 12.72 11.99 10.32
CA ARG A 76 12.82 13.18 9.46
C ARG A 76 13.22 12.74 8.05
N LEU A 77 12.34 12.99 7.08
CA LEU A 77 12.67 12.82 5.66
C LEU A 77 13.45 14.01 5.10
N THR A 78 14.32 13.73 4.15
CA THR A 78 15.07 14.67 3.30
C THR A 78 14.78 14.37 1.83
N ALA A 79 15.25 15.22 0.91
CA ALA A 79 15.05 14.97 -0.52
C ALA A 79 15.74 13.68 -1.00
N GLU A 80 16.84 13.29 -0.36
CA GLU A 80 17.61 12.07 -0.66
C GLU A 80 16.82 10.78 -0.32
N ASP A 81 15.77 10.88 0.48
CA ASP A 81 14.94 9.74 0.85
C ASP A 81 13.87 9.40 -0.21
N LEU A 82 13.55 10.31 -1.14
CA LEU A 82 12.43 10.14 -2.06
C LEU A 82 12.65 8.99 -3.06
N ASP A 83 13.81 8.97 -3.74
CA ASP A 83 14.13 7.91 -4.71
C ASP A 83 14.17 6.51 -4.06
N PRO A 84 14.83 6.31 -2.89
CA PRO A 84 14.75 5.06 -2.15
C PRO A 84 13.33 4.67 -1.74
N LEU A 85 12.47 5.62 -1.35
CA LEU A 85 11.07 5.32 -1.01
C LEU A 85 10.27 4.88 -2.23
N VAL A 86 10.47 5.50 -3.38
CA VAL A 86 9.84 5.08 -4.64
C VAL A 86 10.30 3.68 -5.04
N ALA A 87 11.60 3.37 -4.87
CA ALA A 87 12.15 2.05 -5.12
C ALA A 87 11.59 0.99 -4.16
N LEU A 88 11.54 1.29 -2.85
CA LEU A 88 10.93 0.45 -1.82
C LEU A 88 9.47 0.13 -2.15
N ARG A 89 8.68 1.15 -2.51
CA ARG A 89 7.27 0.99 -2.91
C ARG A 89 7.12 0.04 -4.09
N ARG A 90 7.99 0.18 -5.10
CA ARG A 90 8.01 -0.70 -6.27
C ARG A 90 8.30 -2.15 -5.88
N GLN A 91 9.32 -2.39 -5.05
CA GLN A 91 9.70 -3.73 -4.62
C GLN A 91 8.60 -4.40 -3.78
N LEU A 92 8.02 -3.68 -2.80
CA LEU A 92 6.90 -4.20 -2.01
C LEU A 92 5.67 -4.48 -2.88
N ARG A 93 5.40 -3.65 -3.89
CA ARG A 93 4.33 -3.90 -4.86
C ARG A 93 4.59 -5.18 -5.66
N GLY A 94 5.84 -5.43 -6.05
CA GLY A 94 6.29 -6.68 -6.67
C GLY A 94 5.93 -7.90 -5.82
N LEU A 95 6.23 -7.86 -4.52
CA LEU A 95 5.86 -8.94 -3.59
C LEU A 95 4.35 -9.15 -3.49
N VAL A 96 3.56 -8.08 -3.50
CA VAL A 96 2.08 -8.17 -3.48
C VAL A 96 1.52 -8.82 -4.75
N VAL A 97 2.17 -8.64 -5.91
CA VAL A 97 1.77 -9.32 -7.16
C VAL A 97 2.37 -10.71 -7.34
N GLY A 98 3.23 -11.15 -6.40
CA GLY A 98 3.81 -12.49 -6.39
C GLY A 98 5.18 -12.60 -7.06
N GLU A 99 5.90 -11.50 -7.27
CA GLU A 99 7.30 -11.56 -7.72
C GLU A 99 8.17 -12.20 -6.62
N THR A 100 9.01 -13.16 -7.00
CA THR A 100 9.88 -13.91 -6.08
C THR A 100 11.31 -13.37 -6.03
N THR A 101 11.66 -12.48 -6.97
CA THR A 101 12.98 -11.86 -7.07
C THR A 101 12.87 -10.39 -6.71
N VAL A 102 13.23 -10.04 -5.49
CA VAL A 102 13.41 -8.66 -5.06
C VAL A 102 14.87 -8.46 -4.66
N ASP A 103 15.45 -7.33 -5.05
CA ASP A 103 16.78 -6.95 -4.57
C ASP A 103 16.75 -6.77 -3.05
N GLY A 104 17.81 -7.22 -2.38
CA GLY A 104 17.93 -7.38 -0.92
C GLY A 104 17.29 -6.27 -0.09
N LEU A 105 15.99 -6.41 0.16
CA LEU A 105 15.22 -5.47 0.94
C LEU A 105 15.38 -5.82 2.42
N ALA A 106 16.00 -4.91 3.17
CA ALA A 106 16.29 -5.11 4.58
C ALA A 106 15.87 -3.89 5.41
N GLY A 107 15.44 -4.16 6.64
CA GLY A 107 15.13 -3.14 7.63
C GLY A 107 15.55 -3.62 9.01
N ALA A 108 16.07 -2.70 9.82
CA ALA A 108 16.46 -3.00 11.20
C ALA A 108 15.27 -2.74 12.12
N ALA A 109 15.02 -3.65 13.07
CA ALA A 109 14.03 -3.47 14.11
C ALA A 109 14.62 -3.82 15.47
N VAL A 110 14.14 -3.14 16.51
CA VAL A 110 14.51 -3.37 17.92
C VAL A 110 13.32 -4.01 18.62
N VAL A 111 13.57 -5.01 19.46
CA VAL A 111 12.56 -5.58 20.35
C VAL A 111 12.72 -4.93 21.72
N GLU A 112 11.67 -4.28 22.19
CA GLU A 112 11.63 -3.59 23.47
C GLU A 112 10.61 -4.23 24.40
N VAL A 113 10.84 -4.13 25.71
CA VAL A 113 9.83 -4.47 26.72
C VAL A 113 8.80 -3.35 26.73
N ALA A 114 7.54 -3.71 26.47
CA ALA A 114 6.41 -2.79 26.56
C ALA A 114 5.75 -2.89 27.95
N PRO A 115 4.93 -1.91 28.36
CA PRO A 115 4.20 -1.99 29.63
C PRO A 115 3.40 -3.30 29.76
N GLY A 116 3.53 -3.97 30.90
CA GLY A 116 2.95 -5.29 31.16
C GLY A 116 3.84 -6.45 30.69
N PRO A 117 3.33 -7.70 30.65
CA PRO A 117 4.10 -8.86 30.20
C PRO A 117 4.11 -8.94 28.66
N SER A 118 4.59 -7.89 27.98
CA SER A 118 4.54 -7.79 26.52
C SER A 118 5.83 -7.21 25.91
N PHE A 119 6.04 -7.53 24.63
CA PHE A 119 7.15 -7.01 23.83
C PHE A 119 6.62 -6.20 22.66
N ALA A 120 7.33 -5.15 22.28
CA ALA A 120 7.03 -4.33 21.11
C ALA A 120 8.18 -4.42 20.11
N LEU A 121 7.82 -4.61 18.84
CA LEU A 121 8.76 -4.49 17.72
C LEU A 121 8.78 -3.03 17.25
N ARG A 122 9.95 -2.40 17.28
CA ARG A 122 10.15 -1.00 16.89
C ARG A 122 10.99 -0.91 15.62
N PRO A 123 10.53 -0.22 14.57
CA PRO A 123 11.39 0.09 13.43
C PRO A 123 12.56 0.97 13.87
N ALA A 124 13.75 0.67 13.34
CA ALA A 124 14.98 1.41 13.60
C ALA A 124 15.57 2.00 12.32
N GLY A 125 16.53 2.91 12.50
CA GLY A 125 17.14 3.69 11.44
C GLY A 125 16.46 5.05 11.24
N ASP A 126 16.92 5.78 10.23
CA ASP A 126 16.46 7.13 9.90
C ASP A 126 15.91 7.20 8.47
N GLY A 127 15.23 8.31 8.17
CA GLY A 127 14.73 8.62 6.83
C GLY A 127 13.90 7.48 6.22
N TRP A 128 14.22 7.11 4.98
CA TRP A 128 13.55 6.00 4.29
C TRP A 128 13.81 4.62 4.92
N ARG A 129 14.93 4.41 5.62
CA ARG A 129 15.28 3.11 6.21
C ARG A 129 14.36 2.74 7.36
N TRP A 130 13.95 3.73 8.14
CA TRP A 130 12.94 3.54 9.17
C TRP A 130 11.60 3.12 8.56
N ILE A 131 11.19 3.72 7.44
CA ILE A 131 9.95 3.36 6.73
C ILE A 131 10.05 1.95 6.15
N ALA A 132 11.21 1.58 5.60
CA ALA A 132 11.49 0.22 5.15
C ALA A 132 11.35 -0.78 6.30
N ALA A 133 11.96 -0.49 7.46
CA ALA A 133 11.85 -1.33 8.64
C ALA A 133 10.41 -1.47 9.14
N ALA A 134 9.65 -0.37 9.19
CA ALA A 134 8.25 -0.39 9.59
C ALA A 134 7.40 -1.22 8.63
N ALA A 135 7.52 -0.99 7.33
CA ALA A 135 6.76 -1.73 6.32
C ALA A 135 7.10 -3.23 6.33
N LEU A 136 8.39 -3.59 6.41
CA LEU A 136 8.83 -4.98 6.46
C LEU A 136 8.37 -5.71 7.72
N ALA A 137 8.45 -5.05 8.88
CA ALA A 137 7.94 -5.60 10.13
C ALA A 137 6.44 -5.90 10.04
N GLU A 138 5.65 -4.98 9.47
CA GLU A 138 4.22 -5.18 9.28
C GLU A 138 3.88 -6.26 8.23
N CYS A 139 4.66 -6.35 7.15
CA CYS A 139 4.56 -7.45 6.19
C CYS A 139 4.81 -8.80 6.87
N PHE A 140 5.88 -8.91 7.67
CA PHE A 140 6.22 -10.12 8.41
C PHE A 140 5.10 -10.53 9.39
N LEU A 141 4.63 -9.59 10.22
CA LEU A 141 3.52 -9.84 11.14
C LEU A 141 2.23 -10.24 10.41
N ALA A 142 1.97 -9.66 9.24
CA ALA A 142 0.84 -10.02 8.39
C ALA A 142 0.96 -11.41 7.75
N GLN A 143 2.18 -11.88 7.48
CA GLN A 143 2.41 -13.25 7.03
C GLN A 143 2.13 -14.24 8.16
N GLU A 144 2.69 -13.98 9.35
CA GLU A 144 2.51 -14.84 10.54
C GLU A 144 1.03 -14.97 10.95
N ASN A 145 0.25 -13.89 10.83
CA ASN A 145 -1.18 -13.91 11.16
C ASN A 145 -2.09 -14.30 9.97
N GLY A 146 -1.50 -14.60 8.79
CA GLY A 146 -2.22 -15.03 7.60
C GLY A 146 -3.06 -13.96 6.89
N THR A 147 -2.85 -12.67 7.19
CA THR A 147 -3.56 -11.54 6.55
C THR A 147 -2.84 -11.01 5.30
N TRP A 148 -1.53 -11.27 5.13
CA TRP A 148 -0.75 -10.83 3.97
C TRP A 148 -1.39 -11.20 2.63
N ARG A 149 -1.88 -12.44 2.50
CA ARG A 149 -2.55 -12.97 1.29
C ARG A 149 -3.82 -12.22 0.87
N ARG A 150 -4.36 -11.35 1.73
CA ARG A 150 -5.53 -10.52 1.44
C ARG A 150 -5.13 -9.15 0.90
N LEU A 151 -3.89 -8.71 1.07
CA LEU A 151 -3.37 -7.51 0.43
C LEU A 151 -3.07 -7.82 -1.04
N LYS A 152 -3.69 -7.09 -1.97
CA LYS A 152 -3.71 -7.41 -3.40
C LYS A 152 -3.56 -6.18 -4.27
N ALA A 153 -2.99 -6.37 -5.45
CA ALA A 153 -3.05 -5.41 -6.54
C ALA A 153 -4.41 -5.46 -7.25
N CYS A 154 -4.96 -4.30 -7.63
CA CYS A 154 -6.13 -4.28 -8.50
C CYS A 154 -5.81 -4.92 -9.86
N ARG A 155 -6.67 -5.85 -10.31
CA ARG A 155 -6.52 -6.54 -11.61
C ARG A 155 -6.84 -5.67 -12.83
N ASN A 156 -7.34 -4.44 -12.64
CA ASN A 156 -7.47 -3.50 -13.76
C ASN A 156 -6.07 -2.98 -14.14
N PRO A 157 -5.54 -3.25 -15.36
CA PRO A 157 -4.14 -2.97 -15.70
C PRO A 157 -3.73 -1.49 -15.59
N VAL A 158 -4.69 -0.57 -15.68
CA VAL A 158 -4.45 0.88 -15.57
C VAL A 158 -4.69 1.41 -14.15
N CYS A 159 -4.94 0.54 -13.17
CA CYS A 159 -5.20 0.93 -11.79
C CYS A 159 -4.02 0.51 -10.90
N PRO A 160 -3.26 1.47 -10.34
CA PRO A 160 -2.11 1.15 -9.51
C PRO A 160 -2.50 0.78 -8.06
N ALA A 161 -3.77 0.91 -7.67
CA ALA A 161 -4.21 0.72 -6.29
C ALA A 161 -3.87 -0.66 -5.71
N THR A 162 -3.51 -0.67 -4.42
CA THR A 162 -3.41 -1.85 -3.55
C THR A 162 -4.62 -1.87 -2.62
N PHE A 163 -5.33 -2.99 -2.55
CA PHE A 163 -6.51 -3.14 -1.70
C PHE A 163 -6.37 -4.34 -0.77
N TYR A 164 -7.04 -4.27 0.37
CA TYR A 164 -7.23 -5.42 1.25
C TYR A 164 -8.55 -6.12 0.91
N ASP A 165 -8.50 -7.43 0.70
CA ASP A 165 -9.66 -8.24 0.35
C ASP A 165 -10.48 -8.61 1.58
N HIS A 166 -11.54 -7.84 1.82
CA HIS A 166 -12.54 -8.09 2.86
C HIS A 166 -13.58 -9.15 2.47
N THR A 167 -13.52 -9.74 1.28
CA THR A 167 -14.45 -10.82 0.91
C THR A 167 -14.20 -12.06 1.76
N ARG A 168 -15.29 -12.77 2.07
CA ARG A 168 -15.25 -14.00 2.88
C ARG A 168 -14.23 -15.01 2.34
N ASN A 169 -14.21 -15.21 1.02
CA ASN A 169 -13.44 -16.26 0.34
C ASN A 169 -12.07 -15.78 -0.19
N ASN A 170 -11.65 -14.55 0.12
CA ASN A 170 -10.42 -13.95 -0.41
C ASN A 170 -10.31 -14.05 -1.96
N ASN A 171 -11.44 -13.82 -2.66
CA ASN A 171 -11.52 -13.95 -4.12
C ASN A 171 -11.75 -12.60 -4.82
N GLY A 172 -11.71 -11.49 -4.08
CA GLY A 172 -11.68 -10.16 -4.64
C GLY A 172 -10.44 -9.98 -5.53
N VAL A 173 -10.66 -9.43 -6.72
CA VAL A 173 -9.59 -9.12 -7.69
C VAL A 173 -9.52 -7.63 -8.03
N TRP A 174 -10.53 -6.85 -7.62
CA TRP A 174 -10.64 -5.42 -7.91
C TRP A 174 -10.90 -4.66 -6.61
N HIS A 175 -10.26 -3.51 -6.44
CA HIS A 175 -10.52 -2.65 -5.29
C HIS A 175 -11.97 -2.09 -5.29
N SER A 176 -12.55 -1.89 -6.48
CA SER A 176 -13.94 -1.47 -6.64
C SER A 176 -14.53 -2.07 -7.92
N VAL A 177 -15.67 -2.74 -7.77
CA VAL A 177 -16.43 -3.30 -8.90
C VAL A 177 -17.01 -2.20 -9.77
N ARG A 178 -17.35 -1.04 -9.20
CA ARG A 178 -17.92 0.07 -9.97
C ARG A 178 -16.86 0.71 -10.87
N SER A 179 -15.69 1.04 -10.32
CA SER A 179 -14.69 1.84 -11.02
C SER A 179 -13.64 1.02 -11.79
N CYS A 180 -13.38 -0.24 -11.44
CA CYS A 180 -12.27 -1.00 -12.03
C CYS A 180 -12.62 -2.25 -12.84
N GLY A 181 -13.28 -3.25 -12.30
CA GLY A 181 -14.71 -3.15 -12.28
C GLY A 181 -15.38 -3.51 -13.62
N ASN A 182 -16.61 -3.03 -13.70
CA ASN A 182 -17.39 -2.95 -14.91
C ASN A 182 -16.58 -2.42 -16.12
N PRO A 183 -15.69 -1.41 -15.98
CA PRO A 183 -14.88 -0.94 -17.11
C PRO A 183 -13.92 -1.99 -17.69
N ALA A 184 -13.28 -2.83 -16.86
CA ALA A 184 -12.43 -3.92 -17.34
C ALA A 184 -13.24 -4.97 -18.11
N ASN A 185 -14.40 -5.38 -17.58
CA ASN A 185 -15.28 -6.35 -18.25
C ASN A 185 -15.80 -5.83 -19.59
N LEU A 186 -16.18 -4.54 -19.65
CA LEU A 186 -16.65 -3.91 -20.88
C LEU A 186 -15.57 -3.87 -21.96
N ARG A 187 -14.33 -3.50 -21.59
CA ARG A 187 -13.18 -3.53 -22.52
C ARG A 187 -12.91 -4.93 -23.05
N ALA A 188 -12.91 -5.94 -22.18
CA ALA A 188 -12.72 -7.33 -22.58
C ALA A 188 -13.83 -7.83 -23.52
N SER A 189 -15.09 -7.47 -23.25
CA SER A 189 -16.23 -7.81 -24.11
C SER A 189 -16.09 -7.19 -25.51
N ARG A 190 -15.72 -5.91 -25.59
CA ARG A 190 -15.49 -5.21 -26.87
C ARG A 190 -14.32 -5.80 -27.66
N ALA A 191 -13.23 -6.16 -26.98
CA ALA A 191 -12.08 -6.80 -27.63
C ALA A 191 -12.45 -8.16 -28.25
N ARG A 192 -13.24 -8.98 -27.53
CA ARG A 192 -13.74 -10.26 -28.06
C ARG A 192 -14.65 -10.09 -29.28
N LYS A 193 -15.55 -9.11 -29.28
CA LYS A 193 -16.43 -8.82 -30.43
C LYS A 193 -15.63 -8.43 -31.68
N ARG A 194 -14.67 -7.52 -31.53
CA ARG A 194 -13.78 -7.09 -32.64
C ARG A 194 -12.95 -8.25 -33.19
N ALA A 195 -12.46 -9.13 -32.32
CA ALA A 195 -11.71 -10.32 -32.74
C ALA A 195 -12.60 -11.30 -33.52
N ALA A 196 -13.86 -11.50 -33.10
CA ALA A 196 -14.80 -12.35 -33.83
C ALA A 196 -15.17 -11.74 -35.21
N GLU A 197 -15.42 -10.43 -35.27
CA GLU A 197 -15.74 -9.72 -36.52
C GLU A 197 -14.56 -9.69 -37.51
N GLY A 198 -13.31 -9.68 -37.01
CA GLY A 198 -12.11 -9.70 -37.85
C GLY A 198 -11.61 -11.08 -38.26
N ILE A 199 -12.22 -12.17 -37.80
CA ILE A 199 -11.94 -13.55 -38.26
C ILE A 199 -12.81 -13.90 -39.47
N ASP A 200 -13.93 -13.22 -39.65
CA ASP A 200 -14.88 -13.40 -40.77
C ASP A 200 -14.60 -12.47 -41.98
N SER A 201 -13.44 -11.79 -42.03
CA SER A 201 -12.99 -10.93 -43.16
C SER A 201 -11.67 -11.42 -43.75
#